data_AF-A0A3A3HHE7-F1
#
_entry.id   AF-A0A3A3HHE7-F1
#
_cell.length_a   1.000
_cell.length_b   1.000
_cell.length_c   1.000
_cell.angle_alpha   90.00
_cell.angle_beta   90.00
_cell.angle_gamma   90.00
#
_symmetry.space_group_name_H-M   'P 1'
#
loop_
_entity.id
_entity.type
_entity.pdbx_description
1 polymer ?
#
loop_
_entity_poly.entity_id
_entity_poly.type
_entity_poly.pdbx_seq_one_letter_code
_entity_poly.pdbx_strand_id
1 'polypeptide(L)' 'MSLLERVRIAYDAFRADRSQRRTVRDLSKLDDYMLKDIGITRSEIMSIAYGSSNERMRGHETRTA' A
#
# COMPACT_ATOMS: atom_id res chain seq x y z
N MET A 1 17.05 -9.86 23.96
CA MET A 1 17.04 -10.13 22.50
C MET A 1 17.49 -11.57 22.26
N SER A 2 16.58 -12.51 22.47
CA SER A 2 16.73 -13.92 22.12
C SER A 2 16.71 -14.11 20.60
N LEU A 3 17.21 -15.26 20.13
CA LEU A 3 17.16 -15.64 18.72
C LEU A 3 15.73 -15.65 18.17
N LEU A 4 14.77 -16.11 18.98
CA LEU A 4 13.35 -16.17 18.59
C LEU A 4 12.77 -14.78 18.35
N GLU A 5 13.12 -13.79 19.18
CA GLU A 5 12.70 -12.39 18.98
C GLU A 5 13.26 -11.83 17.66
N ARG A 6 14.53 -12.10 17.36
CA ARG A 6 15.16 -11.65 16.11
C ARG A 6 14.53 -12.29 14.87
N VAL A 7 14.28 -13.60 14.93
CA VAL A 7 13.62 -14.34 13.85
C VAL A 7 12.19 -13.82 13.65
N ARG A 8 11.46 -13.54 14.72
CA ARG A 8 10.11 -12.98 14.63
C ARG A 8 10.10 -11.60 13.98
N ILE A 9 10.98 -10.68 14.42
CA ILE A 9 11.11 -9.35 13.81
C ILE A 9 11.47 -9.47 12.33
N ALA A 10 12.43 -10.32 11.98
CA ALA A 10 12.83 -10.54 10.59
C ALA A 10 11.69 -11.13 9.75
N TYR A 11 10.94 -12.08 10.31
CA TYR A 11 9.78 -12.68 9.65
C TYR A 11 8.66 -11.68 9.43
N ASP A 12 8.33 -10.87 10.43
CA ASP A 12 7.29 -9.83 10.33
C ASP A 12 7.68 -8.77 9.28
N ALA A 13 8.95 -8.34 9.28
CA ALA A 13 9.47 -7.42 8.27
C ALA A 13 9.45 -8.02 6.85
N PHE A 14 9.87 -9.28 6.70
CA PHE A 14 9.84 -9.99 5.42
C PHE A 14 8.40 -10.18 4.92
N ARG A 15 7.48 -10.53 5.80
CA ARG A 15 6.05 -10.69 5.48
C ARG A 15 5.44 -9.38 5.04
N ALA A 16 5.76 -8.28 5.73
CA ALA A 16 5.33 -6.94 5.34
C ALA A 16 5.86 -6.59 3.95
N ASP A 17 7.18 -6.60 3.71
CA ASP A 17 7.79 -6.27 2.41
C ASP A 17 7.18 -7.11 1.27
N ARG A 18 7.00 -8.42 1.48
CA ARG A 18 6.38 -9.30 0.49
C ARG A 18 4.94 -8.92 0.18
N SER A 19 4.16 -8.55 1.20
CA SER A 19 2.79 -8.08 1.02
C SER A 19 2.74 -6.75 0.26
N GLN A 20 3.60 -5.80 0.62
CA GLN A 20 3.67 -4.48 -0.02
C GLN A 20 4.03 -4.60 -1.50
N ARG A 21 5.06 -5.39 -1.84
CA ARG A 21 5.45 -5.64 -3.23
C ARG A 21 4.33 -6.30 -4.04
N ARG A 22 3.59 -7.22 -3.43
CA ARG A 22 2.44 -7.85 -4.07
C ARG A 22 1.34 -6.82 -4.36
N THR A 23 1.02 -5.95 -3.40
CA THR A 23 0.05 -4.86 -3.58
C THR A 23 0.44 -3.93 -4.72
N VAL A 24 1.70 -3.45 -4.74
CA VAL A 24 2.20 -2.59 -5.83
C VAL A 24 2.04 -3.30 -7.18
N ARG A 25 2.47 -4.56 -7.28
CA ARG A 25 2.39 -5.32 -8.53
C ARG A 25 0.95 -5.52 -8.98
N ASP A 26 0.06 -5.88 -8.07
CA ASP A 26 -1.32 -6.22 -8.40
C ASP A 26 -2.11 -4.95 -8.79
N LEU A 27 -1.92 -3.81 -8.11
CA LEU A 27 -2.49 -2.52 -8.51
C LEU A 27 -1.87 -1.97 -9.80
N SER A 28 -0.57 -2.15 -10.01
CA SER A 28 0.11 -1.65 -11.21
C SER A 28 -0.37 -2.31 -12.50
N LYS A 29 -0.99 -3.50 -12.41
CA LYS A 29 -1.61 -4.21 -13.55
C LYS A 29 -2.97 -3.65 -13.95
N LEU A 30 -3.65 -2.92 -13.06
CA LEU A 30 -4.91 -2.28 -13.36
C LEU A 30 -4.66 -1.10 -14.30
N ASP A 31 -5.58 -0.83 -15.20
CA ASP A 31 -5.55 0.37 -16.04
C ASP A 31 -5.97 1.61 -15.22
N ASP A 32 -5.65 2.81 -15.71
CA ASP A 32 -5.97 4.06 -15.01
C ASP A 32 -7.47 4.27 -14.81
N TYR A 33 -8.32 3.77 -15.72
CA TYR A 33 -9.77 3.78 -15.51
C TYR A 33 -10.21 2.87 -14.36
N MET A 34 -9.61 1.69 -14.23
CA MET A 34 -9.91 0.75 -13.14
C MET A 34 -9.39 1.28 -11.80
N LEU A 35 -8.23 1.93 -11.79
CA LEU A 35 -7.70 2.61 -10.60
C LEU A 35 -8.65 3.74 -10.18
N LYS A 36 -9.12 4.53 -11.15
CA LYS A 36 -10.07 5.61 -10.90
C LYS A 36 -11.42 5.12 -10.38
N ASP A 37 -11.91 3.98 -10.87
CA ASP A 37 -13.16 3.34 -10.42
C ASP A 37 -13.12 3.00 -8.92
N ILE A 38 -11.97 2.50 -8.45
CA ILE A 38 -11.73 2.24 -7.02
C ILE A 38 -11.23 3.47 -6.25
N GLY A 39 -11.23 4.65 -6.87
CA GLY A 39 -10.92 5.93 -6.23
C GLY A 39 -9.45 6.16 -5.91
N ILE A 40 -8.51 5.52 -6.61
CA ILE A 40 -7.07 5.74 -6.43
C ILE A 40 -6.40 6.18 -7.72
N THR A 41 -5.33 6.96 -7.60
CA THR A 41 -4.46 7.32 -8.71
C THR A 41 -3.20 6.45 -8.72
N ARG A 42 -2.55 6.32 -9.88
CA ARG A 42 -1.33 5.49 -10.02
C ARG A 42 -0.20 5.95 -9.09
N SER A 43 -0.10 7.25 -8.83
CA SER A 43 0.88 7.83 -7.90
C SER A 43 0.65 7.42 -6.45
N GLU A 44 -0.59 7.10 -6.07
CA GLU A 44 -0.95 6.71 -4.70
C GLU A 44 -0.62 5.25 -4.38
N ILE A 45 -0.41 4.40 -5.39
CA ILE A 45 -0.09 2.97 -5.22
C ILE A 45 1.07 2.76 -4.24
N MET A 46 2.13 3.55 -4.34
CA MET A 46 3.29 3.43 -3.45
C MET A 46 2.95 3.87 -2.02
N SER A 47 2.18 4.95 -1.86
CA SER A 47 1.76 5.45 -0.55
C SER A 47 0.85 4.44 0.17
N ILE A 48 -0.07 3.82 -0.55
CA ILE A 48 -0.99 2.79 -0.05
C ILE A 48 -0.22 1.51 0.29
N ALA A 49 0.66 1.05 -0.60
CA ALA A 49 1.37 -0.20 -0.41
C ALA A 49 2.36 -0.13 0.75
N TYR A 50 3.16 0.93 0.85
CA TYR A 50 4.18 1.03 1.90
C TYR A 50 3.62 1.53 3.24
N GLY A 51 2.37 2.00 3.25
CA GLY A 51 1.71 2.49 4.44
C GLY A 51 2.48 3.65 5.05
N SER A 52 2.30 4.86 4.52
CA SER A 52 2.46 6.01 5.40
C SER A 52 1.39 5.86 6.47
N SER A 53 1.78 5.68 7.74
CA SER A 53 0.88 5.64 8.90
C SER A 53 -0.30 6.58 8.65
N ASN A 54 -1.48 6.00 8.43
CA ASN A 54 -2.61 6.73 7.92
C ASN A 54 -3.18 7.64 9.02
N GLU A 55 -2.63 8.84 9.15
CA GLU A 55 -3.29 10.01 9.75
C GLU A 55 -3.58 11.08 8.68
N ARG A 56 -3.46 10.73 7.40
CA ARG A 56 -3.80 11.65 6.30
C ARG A 56 -4.64 10.93 5.27
N MET A 57 -5.81 10.48 5.73
CA MET A 57 -7.00 10.39 4.89
C MET A 57 -7.34 11.81 4.43
N ARG A 58 -6.60 12.31 3.43
CA ARG A 58 -6.82 13.63 2.84
C ARG A 58 -7.93 13.46 1.82
N GLY A 59 -9.07 14.06 2.11
CA GLY A 59 -10.29 13.97 1.32
C GLY A 59 -10.03 14.18 -0.16
N HIS A 60 -10.34 13.16 -0.95
CA HIS A 60 -10.62 13.34 -2.37
C HIS A 60 -12.10 13.71 -2.46
N GLU A 61 -12.40 14.99 -2.21
CA GLU A 61 -13.70 15.56 -2.54
C GLU A 61 -13.93 15.35 -4.03
N THR A 62 -14.92 14.51 -4.35
CA THR A 62 -15.49 14.42 -5.68
C THR A 62 -16.00 15.79 -6.08
N ARG A 63 -15.20 16.52 -6.86
CA ARG A 63 -15.64 17.74 -7.55
C ARG A 63 -16.56 17.31 -8.70
N THR A 64 -17.83 17.11 -8.38
CA THR A 64 -18.92 17.11 -9.36
C THR A 64 -19.09 18.56 -9.84
N ALA A 65 -18.80 18.77 -11.12
CA ALA A 65 -19.17 19.97 -11.86
C ALA A 65 -20.66 19.95 -12.19
#